data_AF-A0A2E5K0G9-F1
#
_entry.id   AF-A0A2E5K0G9-F1
#
_cell.length_a   1.000
_cell.length_b   1.000
_cell.length_c   1.000
_cell.angle_alpha   90.00
_cell.angle_beta   90.00
_cell.angle_gamma   90.00
#
_symmetry.space_group_name_H-M   'P 1'
#
loop_
_entity.id
_entity.type
_entity.pdbx_description
1 polymer ?
#
loop_
_entity_poly.entity_id
_entity_poly.type
_entity_poly.pdbx_seq_one_letter_code
_entity_poly.pdbx_strand_id
1 'polypeptide(L)'
;MKFHSSALGEPPFLPLIGKMSAPAVVSMVVIAAYNLVDAIFVGCFVGELGLVALVANIPSIGIFFGLCLFIGVGGNSVISRSLGRGGVDSANKVFGVMILMVLVFGLLSVPLIRQRGHGR
;
A
#
# COMPACT_ATOMS: atom_id res chain seq x y z
N MET A 1 -2.17 -13.74 -25.91
CA MET A 1 -1.28 -13.05 -24.95
C MET A 1 -0.23 -14.04 -24.44
N LYS A 2 0.98 -14.04 -25.00
CA LYS A 2 2.08 -15.00 -24.71
C LYS A 2 3.36 -14.31 -24.22
N PHE A 3 3.25 -13.22 -23.43
CA PHE A 3 4.41 -12.36 -23.15
C PHE A 3 4.88 -12.25 -21.69
N HIS A 4 4.42 -13.09 -20.76
CA HIS A 4 4.97 -13.07 -19.38
C HIS A 4 5.28 -14.45 -18.77
N SER A 5 4.73 -15.56 -19.28
CA SER A 5 4.97 -16.89 -18.68
C SER A 5 6.33 -17.50 -19.07
N SER A 6 6.94 -17.12 -20.20
CA SER A 6 8.23 -17.67 -20.63
C SER A 6 9.44 -17.05 -19.93
N ALA A 7 9.27 -15.92 -19.22
CA ALA A 7 10.37 -15.25 -18.50
C ALA A 7 10.58 -15.76 -17.06
N LEU A 8 9.63 -16.51 -16.50
CA LEU A 8 9.73 -17.10 -15.15
C LEU A 8 10.21 -18.57 -15.16
N GLY A 9 10.31 -19.22 -16.32
CA GLY A 9 10.61 -20.64 -16.44
C GLY A 9 12.03 -21.02 -16.89
N GLU A 10 12.84 -20.06 -17.38
CA GLU A 10 14.11 -20.37 -18.05
C GLU A 10 15.40 -19.69 -17.52
N PRO A 11 15.42 -18.44 -16.98
CA PRO A 11 16.67 -17.89 -16.43
C PRO A 11 16.96 -18.45 -15.02
N PRO A 12 18.23 -18.50 -14.57
CA PRO A 12 18.55 -18.94 -13.22
C PRO A 12 17.83 -18.06 -12.19
N PHE A 13 17.44 -18.65 -11.06
CA PHE A 13 16.62 -18.04 -10.02
C PHE A 13 17.18 -16.69 -9.48
N LEU A 14 18.51 -16.56 -9.39
CA LEU A 14 19.19 -15.37 -8.85
C LEU A 14 18.97 -14.06 -9.64
N PRO A 15 19.20 -13.98 -10.95
CA PRO A 15 18.97 -12.74 -11.72
C PRO A 15 17.51 -12.30 -11.75
N LEU A 16 16.56 -13.23 -11.64
CA LEU A 16 15.14 -12.90 -11.62
C LEU A 16 14.73 -12.20 -10.32
N ILE A 17 15.26 -12.67 -9.18
CA ILE A 17 15.14 -11.98 -7.89
C ILE A 17 15.76 -10.59 -7.99
N GLY A 18 16.97 -10.46 -8.54
CA GLY A 18 17.62 -9.15 -8.70
C GLY A 18 16.76 -8.16 -9.48
N LYS A 19 16.14 -8.60 -10.59
CA LYS A 19 15.28 -7.77 -11.43
C LYS A 19 13.98 -7.34 -10.75
N MET A 20 13.40 -8.18 -9.89
CA MET A 20 12.16 -7.86 -9.15
C MET A 20 12.42 -7.11 -7.83
N SER A 21 13.55 -7.37 -7.18
CA SER A 21 13.91 -6.74 -5.90
C SER A 21 14.44 -5.32 -6.08
N ALA A 22 15.15 -5.02 -7.17
CA ALA A 22 15.65 -3.67 -7.43
C ALA A 22 14.55 -2.58 -7.34
N PRO A 23 13.39 -2.69 -8.02
CA PRO A 23 12.33 -1.69 -7.90
C PRO A 23 11.67 -1.68 -6.50
N ALA A 24 11.59 -2.82 -5.82
CA ALA A 24 11.05 -2.90 -4.47
C ALA A 24 11.95 -2.17 -3.44
N VAL A 25 13.27 -2.35 -3.56
CA VAL A 25 14.26 -1.66 -2.71
C VAL A 25 14.24 -0.16 -2.96
N VAL A 26 14.21 0.27 -4.23
CA VAL A 26 14.09 1.71 -4.55
C VAL A 26 12.81 2.29 -3.96
N SER A 27 11.69 1.58 -4.07
CA SER A 27 10.41 2.00 -3.47
C SER A 27 10.53 2.16 -1.95
N MET A 28 11.17 1.22 -1.26
CA MET A 28 11.40 1.30 0.18
C MET A 28 12.32 2.48 0.57
N VAL A 29 13.35 2.76 -0.21
CA VAL A 29 14.24 3.91 0.01
C VAL A 29 13.47 5.23 -0.16
N VAL A 30 12.63 5.34 -1.19
CA VAL A 30 11.80 6.54 -1.42
C VAL A 30 10.80 6.74 -0.28
N ILE A 31 10.17 5.67 0.22
CA ILE A 31 9.26 5.74 1.37
C ILE A 31 10.00 6.22 2.63
N ALA A 32 11.21 5.70 2.88
CA ALA A 32 12.02 6.13 4.02
C ALA A 32 12.45 7.60 3.90
N ALA A 33 12.87 8.03 2.70
CA ALA A 33 13.23 9.41 2.42
C ALA A 33 12.02 10.35 2.59
N TYR A 34 10.83 9.96 2.14
CA TYR A 34 9.60 10.72 2.34
C TYR A 34 9.32 10.94 3.84
N ASN A 35 9.39 9.87 4.66
CA ASN A 35 9.17 9.98 6.10
C ASN A 35 10.23 10.87 6.78
N LEU A 36 11.49 10.80 6.35
CA LEU A 36 12.57 11.62 6.89
C LEU A 36 12.38 13.10 6.54
N VAL A 37 12.09 13.39 5.27
CA VAL A 37 11.85 14.76 4.81
C VAL A 37 10.61 15.33 5.48
N ASP A 38 9.51 14.57 5.58
CA ASP A 38 8.29 14.99 6.27
C ASP A 38 8.57 15.37 7.73
N ALA A 39 9.27 14.51 8.47
CA ALA A 39 9.64 14.78 9.86
C ALA A 39 10.55 15.99 10.03
N ILE A 40 11.54 16.19 9.14
CA ILE A 40 12.44 17.36 9.17
C ILE A 40 11.65 18.64 8.85
N PHE A 41 10.78 18.62 7.84
CA PHE A 41 9.98 19.78 7.49
C PHE A 41 9.02 20.15 8.64
N VAL A 42 8.32 19.18 9.21
CA VAL A 42 7.45 19.44 10.37
C VAL A 42 8.26 19.94 11.57
N GLY A 43 9.43 19.34 11.84
CA GLY A 43 10.30 19.74 12.94
C GLY A 43 10.87 21.14 12.79
N CYS A 44 11.27 21.56 11.58
CA CYS A 44 11.83 22.89 11.33
C CYS A 44 10.78 23.99 11.17
N PHE A 45 9.64 23.71 10.52
CA PHE A 45 8.63 24.73 10.21
C PHE A 45 7.53 24.86 11.27
N VAL A 46 7.20 23.79 11.98
CA VAL A 46 6.14 23.79 13.02
C VAL A 46 6.74 23.69 14.42
N GLY A 47 7.95 23.15 14.56
CA GLY A 47 8.63 22.98 15.84
C GLY A 47 8.16 21.74 16.60
N GLU A 48 8.48 21.69 17.89
CA GLU A 48 8.21 20.54 18.76
C GLU A 48 6.73 20.14 18.79
N LEU A 49 5.82 21.13 18.82
CA LEU A 49 4.36 20.89 18.82
C LEU A 49 3.90 20.13 17.56
N GLY A 50 4.49 20.41 16.40
CA GLY A 50 4.18 19.71 15.16
C GLY A 50 4.62 18.25 15.19
N LEU A 51 5.79 17.98 15.77
CA LEU A 51 6.31 16.62 15.90
C LEU A 51 5.48 15.79 16.88
N VAL A 52 5.03 16.40 17.99
CA VAL A 52 4.12 15.75 18.95
C VAL A 52 2.77 15.44 18.30
N ALA A 53 2.22 16.36 17.51
CA ALA A 53 0.98 16.13 16.77
C ALA A 53 1.12 15.01 15.72
N LEU A 54 2.26 14.92 15.05
CA LEU A 54 2.56 13.85 14.10
C LEU A 54 2.53 12.48 14.78
N VAL A 55 3.23 12.34 15.91
CA VAL A 55 3.27 11.10 16.70
C VAL A 55 1.89 10.74 17.25
N ALA A 56 1.14 11.73 17.72
CA ALA A 56 -0.24 11.53 18.19
C ALA A 56 -1.20 11.05 17.09
N ASN A 57 -0.88 11.33 15.81
CA ASN A 57 -1.68 10.92 14.66
C ASN A 57 -1.33 9.50 14.14
N ILE A 58 -0.17 8.94 14.52
CA ILE A 58 0.24 7.57 14.16
C ILE A 58 -0.88 6.52 14.36
N PRO A 59 -1.60 6.44 15.50
CA PRO A 59 -2.67 5.44 15.66
C PRO A 59 -3.78 5.57 14.62
N SER A 60 -4.11 6.80 14.20
CA SER A 60 -5.10 7.03 13.13
C SER A 60 -4.58 6.49 11.80
N ILE A 61 -3.33 6.81 11.45
CA ILE A 61 -2.68 6.35 10.22
C ILE A 61 -2.54 4.81 10.23
N GLY A 62 -2.20 4.22 11.36
CA GLY A 62 -2.02 2.77 11.51
C GLY A 62 -3.28 1.96 11.20
N ILE A 63 -4.47 2.45 11.60
CA ILE A 63 -5.74 1.79 11.28
C ILE A 63 -5.97 1.79 9.77
N PHE A 64 -5.76 2.93 9.10
CA PHE A 64 -5.90 3.02 7.64
C PHE A 64 -4.88 2.17 6.91
N PHE A 65 -3.62 2.21 7.34
CA PHE A 65 -2.56 1.42 6.74
C PHE A 65 -2.82 -0.08 6.89
N GLY A 66 -3.32 -0.51 8.06
CA GLY A 66 -3.72 -1.90 8.31
C GLY A 66 -4.84 -2.37 7.38
N LEU A 67 -5.87 -1.54 7.15
CA LEU A 67 -6.94 -1.86 6.20
C LEU A 67 -6.43 -1.95 4.76
N CYS A 68 -5.58 -1.01 4.35
CA CYS A 68 -4.94 -1.04 3.02
C CYS A 68 -4.12 -2.31 2.83
N LEU A 69 -3.33 -2.71 3.84
CA LEU A 69 -2.56 -3.96 3.82
C LEU A 69 -3.46 -5.19 3.79
N PHE A 70 -4.54 -5.21 4.57
CA PHE A 70 -5.49 -6.32 4.61
C PHE A 70 -6.11 -6.56 3.24
N ILE A 71 -6.63 -5.50 2.60
CA ILE A 71 -7.23 -5.61 1.28
C ILE A 71 -6.16 -5.92 0.23
N GLY A 72 -5.05 -5.18 0.21
CA GLY A 72 -3.99 -5.33 -0.78
C GLY A 72 -3.36 -6.72 -0.76
N VAL A 73 -2.84 -7.15 0.39
CA VAL A 73 -2.18 -8.46 0.54
C VAL A 73 -3.20 -9.60 0.46
N GLY A 74 -4.33 -9.46 1.15
CA GLY A 74 -5.39 -10.48 1.19
C GLY A 74 -5.99 -10.74 -0.19
N GLY A 75 -6.33 -9.69 -0.93
CA GLY A 75 -6.87 -9.83 -2.26
C GLY A 75 -5.82 -10.18 -3.32
N ASN A 76 -4.56 -9.72 -3.21
CA ASN A 76 -3.48 -10.18 -4.07
C ASN A 76 -3.24 -11.69 -3.92
N SER A 77 -3.41 -12.24 -2.71
CA SER A 77 -3.38 -13.68 -2.45
C SER A 77 -4.47 -14.44 -3.23
N VAL A 78 -5.69 -13.90 -3.30
CA VAL A 78 -6.81 -14.50 -4.07
C VAL A 78 -6.57 -14.37 -5.58
N ILE A 79 -6.07 -13.22 -6.04
CA ILE A 79 -5.72 -12.96 -7.44
C ILE A 79 -4.62 -13.93 -7.90
N SER A 80 -3.56 -14.09 -7.09
CA SER A 80 -2.45 -15.01 -7.37
C SER A 80 -2.94 -16.46 -7.54
N ARG A 81 -3.81 -16.94 -6.64
CA ARG A 81 -4.42 -18.28 -6.76
C ARG A 81 -5.31 -18.42 -8.00
N SER A 82 -6.06 -17.38 -8.34
CA SER A 82 -6.99 -17.39 -9.50
C SER A 82 -6.21 -17.41 -10.82
N LEU A 83 -5.16 -16.60 -10.93
CA LEU A 83 -4.23 -16.59 -12.06
C LEU A 83 -3.49 -17.91 -12.20
N GLY A 84 -3.04 -18.50 -11.08
CA GLY A 84 -2.36 -19.81 -11.06
C GLY A 84 -3.22 -20.97 -11.58
N ARG A 85 -4.55 -20.85 -11.51
CA ARG A 85 -5.52 -21.80 -12.10
C ARG A 85 -5.93 -21.46 -13.53
N GLY A 86 -5.31 -20.45 -14.16
CA GLY A 86 -5.65 -19.97 -15.51
C GLY A 86 -6.92 -19.11 -15.58
N GLY A 87 -7.55 -18.78 -14.45
CA GLY A 87 -8.82 -18.06 -14.37
C GLY A 87 -8.67 -16.54 -14.43
N VAL A 88 -8.28 -15.99 -15.58
CA VAL A 88 -8.05 -14.54 -15.77
C VAL A 88 -9.31 -13.71 -15.53
N ASP A 89 -10.48 -14.17 -16.00
CA ASP A 89 -11.77 -13.48 -15.76
C ASP A 89 -12.13 -13.40 -14.28
N SER A 90 -11.85 -14.47 -13.53
CA SER A 90 -12.07 -14.50 -12.08
C SER A 90 -11.12 -13.55 -11.37
N ALA A 91 -9.85 -13.51 -11.78
CA ALA A 91 -8.88 -12.57 -11.22
C ALA A 91 -9.29 -11.11 -11.46
N ASN A 92 -9.81 -10.79 -12.65
CA ASN A 92 -10.27 -9.44 -12.98
C ASN A 92 -11.51 -9.03 -12.17
N LYS A 93 -12.47 -9.95 -11.95
CA LYS A 93 -13.61 -9.71 -11.06
C LYS A 93 -13.17 -9.41 -9.64
N VAL A 94 -12.24 -10.20 -9.10
CA VAL A 94 -11.69 -9.99 -7.74
C VAL A 94 -10.99 -8.63 -7.66
N PHE A 95 -10.19 -8.27 -8.67
CA PHE A 95 -9.53 -6.97 -8.73
C PHE A 95 -10.54 -5.80 -8.73
N GLY A 96 -11.62 -5.89 -9.51
CA GLY A 96 -12.70 -4.90 -9.49
C GLY A 96 -13.36 -4.74 -8.12
N VAL A 97 -13.61 -5.85 -7.42
CA VAL A 97 -14.15 -5.84 -6.05
C VAL A 97 -13.16 -5.21 -5.07
N MET A 98 -11.85 -5.45 -5.23
CA MET A 98 -10.82 -4.84 -4.39
C MET A 98 -10.79 -3.32 -4.55
N ILE A 99 -10.87 -2.81 -5.78
CA ILE A 99 -10.94 -1.36 -6.04
C ILE A 99 -12.20 -0.76 -5.40
N LEU A 100 -13.36 -1.40 -5.57
CA LEU A 100 -14.60 -0.96 -4.95
C LEU A 100 -14.50 -0.95 -3.43
N MET A 101 -13.91 -1.97 -2.82
CA MET A 101 -13.67 -2.00 -1.37
C MET A 101 -12.79 -0.83 -0.93
N VAL A 102 -11.66 -0.58 -1.60
CA VAL A 102 -10.77 0.54 -1.26
C VAL A 102 -11.50 1.88 -1.38
N LEU A 103 -12.30 2.07 -2.44
CA LEU A 103 -13.11 3.29 -2.60
C LEU A 103 -14.14 3.45 -1.49
N VAL A 104 -14.86 2.38 -1.13
CA VAL A 104 -15.87 2.40 -0.06
C VAL A 104 -15.22 2.72 1.29
N PHE A 105 -14.09 2.07 1.62
CA PHE A 105 -13.34 2.38 2.85
C PHE A 105 -12.76 3.80 2.84
N GLY A 106 -12.28 4.27 1.68
CA GLY A 106 -11.81 5.64 1.51
C GLY A 106 -12.92 6.70 1.68
N LEU A 107 -14.14 6.43 1.22
CA LEU A 107 -15.28 7.32 1.44
C LEU A 107 -15.78 7.28 2.90
N LEU A 108 -15.75 6.11 3.54
CA LEU A 108 -16.13 5.93 4.95
C LEU A 108 -15.13 6.57 5.93
N SER A 109 -13.86 6.71 5.55
CA SER A 109 -12.85 7.33 6.41
C SER A 109 -13.04 8.83 6.60
N VAL A 110 -13.53 9.52 5.57
CA VAL A 110 -13.76 10.97 5.56
C VAL A 110 -14.68 11.45 6.70
N PRO A 111 -15.87 10.86 6.94
CA PRO A 111 -16.73 11.27 8.04
C PRO A 111 -16.13 10.94 9.42
N LEU A 112 -15.35 9.87 9.56
CA LEU A 112 -14.68 9.51 10.82
C LEU A 112 -13.64 10.54 11.22
N ILE A 113 -12.87 11.06 10.26
CA ILE A 113 -11.90 12.15 10.48
C ILE A 113 -12.64 13.45 10.82
N ARG A 114 -13.78 13.72 10.16
CA ARG A 114 -14.54 14.95 10.38
C ARG A 114 -15.22 15.02 11.75
N GLN A 115 -15.62 13.89 12.34
CA GLN A 115 -16.27 13.88 13.66
C GLN A 115 -15.32 14.20 14.83
N ARG A 116 -14.01 14.06 14.67
CA ARG A 116 -13.02 14.43 15.71
C ARG A 116 -12.76 15.94 15.83
N GLY A 117 -13.26 16.76 14.90
CA GLY A 117 -13.08 18.22 14.90
C GLY A 117 -14.13 19.02 15.69
N HIS A 118 -15.20 18.40 16.19
CA HIS A 118 -16.30 19.09 16.89
C HIS A 118 -16.34 18.83 18.41
N GLY A 119 -15.21 18.46 19.00
CA GLY A 119 -15.11 18.06 20.40
C GLY A 119 -13.87 18.59 21.10
N ARG A 120 -13.60 19.90 21.00
CA ARG A 120 -12.93 20.76 21.99
C ARG A 120 -12.76 22.17 21.45
#